data_AF-A0AAJ1IDC7-F1
#
_entry.id   AF-A0AAJ1IDC7-F1
#
_cell.length_a   1.000
_cell.length_b   1.000
_cell.length_c   1.000
_cell.angle_alpha   90.00
_cell.angle_beta   90.00
_cell.angle_gamma   90.00
#
_symmetry.space_group_name_H-M   'P 1'
#
loop_
_entity.id
_entity.type
_entity.pdbx_description
1 polymer ?
#
loop_
_entity_poly.entity_id
_entity_poly.type
_entity_poly.pdbx_seq_one_letter_code
_entity_poly.pdbx_strand_id
1 'polypeptide(L)'
;MKIISKTLRLSAFFILFSTLFSSCADGRTAMLVFNPQETELEPGLTSEITLTAIFVDTDSEPKILSTDIQKPGKAHLKQFTDPPVITVSNPGLKILSAEPVVSGTGIKAGIIILASKELISGSSGTITANWGNCSAETALKIKKNPLSCIDSDGVVTDPAAYDVLVNKQRRMPADYVPPDLVRVEVPTILSFDEVNHLRQAASDALNEMFAAARTEKGYELLARSGYRSYKTQVMLYDLNVREYGEEQAARISAQPGTSEHMTGLAMDISSPEVNYQLTKAFGETEQGLWVAANAHRFGFIIRYPEGKEDITGYDYEPWHLRWLGPELAEEIYTRNLTFEEYFLN
;
A
#
# COMPACT_ATOMS: atom_id res chain seq x y z
N MET A 1 29.30 -3.71 19.10
CA MET A 1 28.32 -3.68 17.98
C MET A 1 28.83 -2.65 16.97
N LYS A 2 29.43 -3.11 15.86
CA LYS A 2 30.01 -2.22 14.83
C LYS A 2 28.91 -1.87 13.84
N ILE A 3 28.52 -0.60 13.78
CA ILE A 3 27.66 -0.05 12.73
C ILE A 3 28.51 -0.04 11.45
N ILE A 4 28.16 -0.90 10.49
CA ILE A 4 28.80 -0.92 9.18
C ILE A 4 28.08 0.14 8.34
N SER A 5 28.58 1.37 8.37
CA SER A 5 28.19 2.42 7.42
C SER A 5 28.78 2.07 6.05
N LYS A 6 27.93 1.65 5.10
CA LYS A 6 28.32 1.61 3.68
C LYS A 6 28.24 3.03 3.13
N THR A 7 29.36 3.74 3.14
CA THR A 7 29.49 5.00 2.40
C THR A 7 29.70 4.68 0.92
N LEU A 8 28.62 4.64 0.13
CA LEU A 8 28.75 4.64 -1.33
C LEU A 8 29.03 6.06 -1.80
N ARG A 9 30.24 6.31 -2.29
CA ARG A 9 30.54 7.50 -3.11
C ARG A 9 30.02 7.24 -4.52
N LEU A 10 28.86 7.83 -4.86
CA LEU A 10 28.37 7.87 -6.23
C LEU A 10 28.49 9.31 -6.76
N SER A 11 29.40 9.46 -7.72
CA SER A 11 29.60 10.65 -8.53
C SER A 11 28.45 10.82 -9.54
N ALA A 12 27.90 12.03 -9.56
CA ALA A 12 27.04 12.60 -10.61
C ALA A 12 25.86 11.72 -11.07
N PHE A 13 24.74 11.78 -10.34
CA PHE A 13 23.44 11.37 -10.85
C PHE A 13 22.53 12.60 -10.96
N PHE A 14 21.85 12.72 -12.11
CA PHE A 14 20.73 13.63 -12.31
C PHE A 14 19.68 13.36 -11.22
N ILE A 15 19.59 14.26 -10.25
CA ILE A 15 18.57 14.21 -9.19
C ILE A 15 17.26 14.67 -9.84
N LEU A 16 16.27 13.78 -9.95
CA LEU A 16 14.89 14.21 -10.17
C LEU A 16 14.45 14.91 -8.88
N PHE A 17 14.44 16.24 -8.90
CA PHE A 17 13.82 17.03 -7.84
C PHE A 17 12.30 16.93 -8.02
N SER A 18 11.59 16.36 -7.05
CA SER A 18 10.17 16.68 -6.89
C SER A 18 10.10 18.11 -6.35
N THR A 19 10.12 19.10 -7.25
CA THR A 19 10.00 20.51 -6.91
C THR A 19 8.60 20.79 -6.34
N LEU A 20 8.53 21.09 -5.04
CA LEU A 20 7.33 21.65 -4.41
C LEU A 20 7.47 23.17 -4.29
N PHE A 21 6.44 23.87 -4.77
CA PHE A 21 6.25 25.31 -4.59
C PHE A 21 5.46 25.54 -3.30
N SER A 22 5.98 26.33 -2.37
CA SER A 22 5.20 26.83 -1.24
C SER A 22 4.45 28.11 -1.59
N SER A 23 3.29 28.33 -0.99
CA SER A 23 2.70 29.67 -0.87
C SER A 23 3.13 30.32 0.45
N CYS A 24 3.85 31.43 0.41
CA CYS A 24 3.90 32.33 1.56
C CYS A 24 2.72 33.31 1.48
N ALA A 25 2.04 33.56 2.59
CA ALA A 25 0.87 34.46 2.64
C ALA A 25 1.19 35.93 2.25
N ASP A 26 2.47 36.27 2.12
CA ASP A 26 2.98 37.59 1.77
C ASP A 26 3.54 37.69 0.34
N GLY A 27 3.29 36.70 -0.52
CA GLY A 27 3.68 36.72 -1.93
C GLY A 27 5.09 36.18 -2.22
N ARG A 28 5.82 35.68 -1.21
CA ARG A 28 7.13 35.03 -1.39
C ARG A 28 6.98 33.55 -1.81
N THR A 29 8.03 33.00 -2.42
CA THR A 29 8.12 31.57 -2.80
C THR A 29 9.26 30.88 -2.04
N ALA A 30 9.02 29.72 -1.46
CA ALA A 30 10.04 28.81 -0.95
C ALA A 30 10.05 27.54 -1.80
N MET A 31 11.25 26.99 -1.98
CA MET A 31 11.46 25.74 -2.71
C MET A 31 12.06 24.71 -1.75
N LEU A 32 11.33 23.63 -1.52
CA LEU A 32 11.90 22.49 -0.84
C LEU A 32 12.57 21.54 -1.82
N VAL A 33 13.73 21.05 -1.42
CA VAL A 33 14.47 20.02 -2.12
C VAL A 33 14.54 18.79 -1.23
N PHE A 34 13.91 17.72 -1.69
CA PHE A 34 13.96 16.42 -1.03
C PHE A 34 14.78 15.43 -1.84
N ASN A 35 15.42 14.50 -1.15
CA ASN A 35 16.00 13.33 -1.79
C ASN A 35 14.91 12.24 -1.91
N PRO A 36 14.45 11.88 -3.12
CA PRO A 36 13.35 10.94 -3.31
C PRO A 36 13.64 9.50 -2.84
N GLN A 37 14.90 9.12 -2.62
CA GLN A 37 15.22 7.80 -2.06
C GLN A 37 14.98 7.68 -0.54
N GLU A 38 14.75 8.81 0.15
CA GLU A 38 14.58 8.86 1.60
C GLU A 38 13.10 8.99 2.02
N THR A 39 12.17 8.91 1.06
CA THR A 39 10.73 9.06 1.29
C THR A 39 10.00 7.73 1.50
N GLU A 40 10.67 6.58 1.33
CA GLU A 40 10.13 5.25 1.60
C GLU A 40 10.55 4.77 3.00
N LEU A 41 9.56 4.44 3.85
CA LEU A 41 9.77 3.99 5.22
C LEU A 41 9.34 2.53 5.41
N GLU A 42 10.14 1.77 6.16
CA GLU A 42 9.80 0.42 6.58
C GLU A 42 9.12 0.45 7.97
N PRO A 43 7.90 -0.12 8.12
CA PRO A 43 7.21 -0.19 9.40
C PRO A 43 8.03 -0.80 10.53
N GLY A 44 8.01 -0.17 11.71
CA GLY A 44 8.73 -0.65 12.89
C GLY A 44 10.23 -0.36 12.93
N LEU A 45 10.79 0.25 11.87
CA LEU A 45 12.16 0.73 11.83
C LEU A 45 12.21 2.26 11.92
N THR A 46 13.34 2.76 12.44
CA THR A 46 13.67 4.19 12.38
C THR A 46 14.41 4.48 11.09
N SER A 47 13.97 5.49 10.36
CA SER A 47 14.69 6.00 9.19
C SER A 47 15.18 7.42 9.45
N GLU A 48 16.39 7.70 8.98
CA GLU A 48 16.94 9.05 8.93
C GLU A 48 16.62 9.65 7.56
N ILE A 49 15.94 10.80 7.57
CA ILE A 49 15.55 11.56 6.39
C ILE A 49 16.24 12.91 6.45
N THR A 50 16.94 13.27 5.37
CA THR A 50 17.60 14.56 5.23
C THR A 50 16.72 15.51 4.44
N LEU A 51 16.24 16.56 5.12
CA LEU A 51 15.56 17.67 4.47
C LEU A 51 16.53 18.76 4.06
N THR A 52 16.41 19.27 2.82
CA THR A 52 17.10 20.48 2.38
C THR A 52 16.09 21.51 1.89
N ALA A 53 15.94 22.62 2.61
CA ALA A 53 15.09 23.73 2.20
C ALA A 53 15.91 24.86 1.59
N ILE A 54 15.50 25.33 0.40
CA ILE A 54 16.12 26.45 -0.33
C ILE A 54 15.07 27.56 -0.55
N PHE A 55 15.26 28.70 0.10
CA PHE A 55 14.32 29.82 0.02
C PHE A 55 14.75 30.82 -1.03
N VAL A 56 13.85 31.17 -1.96
CA VAL A 56 14.15 32.05 -3.09
C VAL A 56 13.19 33.23 -3.07
N ASP A 57 13.68 34.43 -2.74
CA ASP A 57 12.88 35.64 -2.84
C ASP A 57 12.77 36.03 -4.32
N THR A 58 11.55 35.99 -4.87
CA THR A 58 11.28 36.41 -6.25
C THR A 58 10.30 37.58 -6.23
N ASP A 59 10.74 38.76 -6.70
CA ASP A 59 9.90 39.96 -6.86
C ASP A 59 8.79 39.81 -7.95
N SER A 60 8.63 38.61 -8.55
CA SER A 60 7.69 38.31 -9.64
C SER A 60 7.35 36.82 -9.66
N GLU A 61 6.16 36.44 -10.17
CA GLU A 61 5.73 35.04 -10.34
C GLU A 61 6.85 34.16 -10.92
N PRO A 62 7.12 32.97 -10.34
CA PRO A 62 8.24 32.15 -10.75
C PRO A 62 7.99 31.55 -12.13
N LYS A 63 8.55 32.16 -13.18
CA LYS A 63 8.79 31.47 -14.45
C LYS A 63 9.85 30.42 -14.19
N ILE A 64 9.50 29.15 -14.42
CA ILE A 64 10.33 27.94 -14.34
C ILE A 64 11.81 28.32 -14.54
N LEU A 65 12.54 28.44 -13.43
CA LEU A 65 13.99 28.58 -13.49
C LEU A 65 14.48 27.19 -13.89
N SER A 66 15.14 27.11 -15.05
CA SER A 66 15.85 25.92 -15.48
C SER A 66 16.65 25.34 -14.31
N THR A 67 16.82 24.02 -14.28
CA THR A 67 17.54 23.21 -13.28
C THR A 67 19.04 23.54 -13.10
N ASP A 68 19.44 24.73 -13.53
CA ASP A 68 20.77 25.28 -13.48
C ASP A 68 20.69 26.60 -12.71
N ILE A 69 20.90 26.53 -11.38
CA ILE A 69 20.79 27.64 -10.41
C ILE A 69 21.83 28.75 -10.68
N GLN A 70 22.63 28.64 -11.75
CA GLN A 70 23.72 29.56 -12.09
C GLN A 70 23.41 30.60 -13.18
N LYS A 71 22.16 30.76 -13.63
CA LYS A 71 21.81 31.85 -14.56
C LYS A 71 21.28 33.11 -13.88
N PRO A 72 21.72 34.32 -14.32
CA PRO A 72 21.41 35.57 -13.63
C PRO A 72 20.05 36.11 -14.05
N GLY A 73 19.08 35.96 -13.15
CA GLY A 73 17.90 36.80 -12.97
C GLY A 73 17.75 37.00 -11.47
N LYS A 74 17.50 38.23 -11.00
CA LYS A 74 17.64 38.64 -9.59
C LYS A 74 16.71 37.86 -8.65
N ALA A 75 17.17 36.72 -8.16
CA ALA A 75 16.58 36.03 -7.03
C ALA A 75 17.50 36.27 -5.82
N HIS A 76 16.96 36.83 -4.75
CA HIS A 76 17.72 37.05 -3.53
C HIS A 76 17.48 35.87 -2.58
N LEU A 77 18.52 35.10 -2.29
CA LEU A 77 18.46 34.06 -1.25
C LEU A 77 18.41 34.77 0.11
N LYS A 78 17.27 34.68 0.81
CA LYS A 78 17.15 35.23 2.16
C LYS A 78 17.41 34.13 3.19
N GLN A 79 18.37 34.39 4.09
CA GLN A 79 18.70 33.47 5.16
C GLN A 79 17.65 33.63 6.28
N PHE A 80 16.89 32.56 6.56
CA PHE A 80 16.13 32.48 7.81
C PHE A 80 17.09 32.23 8.97
N THR A 81 16.87 32.92 10.09
CA THR A 81 17.67 32.76 11.32
C THR A 81 17.10 31.69 12.24
N ASP A 82 15.79 31.42 12.13
CA ASP A 82 15.09 30.49 13.00
C ASP A 82 14.85 29.14 12.29
N PRO A 83 15.03 28.01 12.98
CA PRO A 83 14.75 26.69 12.44
C PRO A 83 13.24 26.47 12.18
N PRO A 84 12.86 25.61 11.20
CA PRO A 84 11.47 25.25 10.97
C PRO A 84 10.86 24.49 12.15
N VAL A 85 9.55 24.62 12.30
CA VAL A 85 8.74 23.64 13.01
C VAL A 85 8.37 22.53 12.03
N ILE A 86 8.81 21.30 12.33
CA ILE A 86 8.56 20.12 11.50
C ILE A 86 7.40 19.32 12.09
N THR A 87 6.42 19.01 11.25
CA THR A 87 5.28 18.15 11.59
C THR A 87 5.17 17.02 10.58
N VAL A 88 4.50 15.93 10.98
CA VAL A 88 4.18 14.82 10.08
C VAL A 88 2.68 14.56 10.12
N SER A 89 2.06 14.40 8.95
CA SER A 89 0.69 13.89 8.84
C SER A 89 0.73 12.37 8.86
N ASN A 90 -0.36 11.75 9.32
CA ASN A 90 -0.50 10.33 9.69
C ASN A 90 -0.14 10.04 11.17
N PRO A 91 -1.11 9.61 12.00
CA PRO A 91 -0.87 9.30 13.41
C PRO A 91 0.09 8.12 13.65
N GLY A 92 0.29 7.26 12.65
CA GLY A 92 1.27 6.17 12.69
C GLY A 92 2.72 6.63 12.45
N LEU A 93 2.96 7.88 12.08
CA LEU A 93 4.29 8.45 11.89
C LEU A 93 4.67 9.33 13.09
N LYS A 94 5.85 9.10 13.66
CA LYS A 94 6.35 9.86 14.79
C LYS A 94 7.75 10.41 14.52
N ILE A 95 7.89 11.73 14.66
CA ILE A 95 9.20 12.38 14.68
C ILE A 95 9.87 12.07 16.03
N LEU A 96 10.99 11.36 16.00
CA LEU A 96 11.79 11.06 17.19
C LEU A 96 12.81 12.15 17.47
N SER A 97 13.42 12.69 16.42
CA SER A 97 14.27 13.87 16.50
C SER A 97 14.20 14.66 15.19
N ALA A 98 14.45 15.96 15.29
CA ALA A 98 14.63 16.85 14.16
C ALA A 98 15.71 17.85 14.56
N GLU A 99 16.86 17.82 13.89
CA GLU A 99 17.98 18.70 14.16
C GLU A 99 18.21 19.65 12.97
N PRO A 100 17.43 20.74 12.88
CA PRO A 100 17.62 21.73 11.84
C PRO A 100 18.88 22.56 12.08
N VAL A 101 19.76 22.57 11.08
CA VAL A 101 20.96 23.37 11.00
C VAL A 101 20.80 24.40 9.88
N VAL A 102 20.93 25.67 10.23
CA VAL A 102 21.00 26.77 9.25
C VAL A 102 22.39 26.76 8.62
N SER A 103 22.50 26.63 7.30
CA SER A 103 23.77 26.63 6.59
C SER A 103 23.73 27.56 5.38
N GLY A 104 24.42 28.71 5.45
CA GLY A 104 24.68 29.61 4.33
C GLY A 104 23.48 29.95 3.44
N THR A 105 23.24 29.12 2.41
CA THR A 105 22.21 29.27 1.37
C THR A 105 20.91 28.49 1.63
N GLY A 106 20.75 27.82 2.78
CA GLY A 106 19.54 27.05 3.09
C GLY A 106 19.50 26.49 4.51
N ILE A 107 18.44 25.76 4.82
CA ILE A 107 18.30 25.01 6.08
C ILE A 107 18.35 23.52 5.77
N LYS A 108 19.19 22.79 6.50
CA LYS A 108 19.22 21.33 6.45
C LYS A 108 18.70 20.78 7.75
N ALA A 109 17.78 19.81 7.72
CA ALA A 109 17.34 19.12 8.92
C ALA A 109 17.48 17.62 8.73
N GLY A 110 18.25 16.98 9.59
CA GLY A 110 18.15 15.53 9.77
C GLY A 110 16.93 15.25 10.62
N ILE A 111 15.96 14.49 10.10
CA ILE A 111 14.78 14.03 10.84
C ILE A 111 14.90 12.53 11.02
N ILE A 112 14.79 12.07 12.26
CA ILE A 112 14.57 10.66 12.54
C ILE A 112 13.08 10.44 12.71
N ILE A 113 12.50 9.66 11.80
CA ILE A 113 11.08 9.28 11.83
C ILE A 113 10.95 7.80 12.17
N LEU A 114 10.01 7.49 13.03
CA LEU A 114 9.56 6.13 13.33
C LEU A 114 8.19 5.91 12.68
N ALA A 115 8.10 4.91 11.80
CA ALA A 115 6.85 4.39 11.30
C ALA A 115 6.31 3.30 12.26
N SER A 116 5.06 3.42 12.68
CA SER A 116 4.39 2.39 13.50
C SER A 116 4.40 1.05 12.76
N LYS A 117 4.49 -0.05 13.51
CA LYS A 117 4.36 -1.42 12.98
C LYS A 117 2.98 -1.71 12.40
N GLU A 118 1.98 -0.93 12.77
CA GLU A 118 0.60 -1.03 12.27
C GLU A 118 0.42 -0.39 10.89
N LEU A 119 1.38 0.43 10.44
CA LEU A 119 1.34 0.99 9.10
C LEU A 119 1.62 -0.12 8.07
N ILE A 120 0.82 -0.09 7.01
CA ILE A 120 0.89 -1.05 5.91
C ILE A 120 1.56 -0.40 4.71
N SER A 121 2.14 -1.20 3.82
CA SER A 121 2.65 -0.68 2.55
C SER A 121 1.58 0.11 1.80
N GLY A 122 1.95 1.19 1.12
CA GLY A 122 1.03 2.12 0.48
C GLY A 122 0.47 3.20 1.42
N SER A 123 0.54 3.01 2.75
CA SER A 123 0.25 4.11 3.70
C SER A 123 1.12 5.31 3.35
N SER A 124 0.59 6.51 3.52
CA SER A 124 1.33 7.73 3.26
C SER A 124 1.21 8.71 4.41
N GLY A 125 2.15 9.65 4.46
CA GLY A 125 2.09 10.81 5.33
C GLY A 125 2.74 11.99 4.64
N THR A 126 2.72 13.13 5.29
CA THR A 126 3.29 14.36 4.75
C THR A 126 4.20 14.94 5.79
N ILE A 127 5.48 15.15 5.47
CA ILE A 127 6.32 16.01 6.30
C ILE A 127 6.04 17.45 5.88
N THR A 128 5.65 18.28 6.84
CA THR A 128 5.48 19.71 6.65
C THR A 128 6.54 20.43 7.47
N ALA A 129 7.30 21.31 6.81
CA ALA A 129 8.20 22.24 7.47
C ALA A 129 7.59 23.65 7.45
N ASN A 130 7.44 24.26 8.63
CA ASN A 130 6.78 25.55 8.82
C ASN A 130 7.77 26.61 9.32
N TRP A 131 7.80 27.77 8.67
CA TRP A 131 8.57 28.96 9.03
C TRP A 131 7.67 30.19 9.07
N GLY A 132 7.15 30.54 10.26
CA GLY A 132 6.17 31.61 10.38
C GLY A 132 4.97 31.35 9.47
N ASN A 133 4.80 32.18 8.43
CA ASN A 133 3.69 32.10 7.47
C ASN A 133 4.04 31.38 6.15
N CYS A 134 5.21 30.73 6.06
CA CYS A 134 5.59 29.89 4.94
C CYS A 134 5.59 28.43 5.40
N SER A 135 4.94 27.54 4.64
CA SER A 135 4.98 26.10 4.86
C SER A 135 5.37 25.42 3.56
N ALA A 136 6.03 24.28 3.67
CA ALA A 136 6.41 23.53 2.50
C ALA A 136 6.42 22.04 2.88
N GLU A 137 6.02 21.16 1.95
CA GLU A 137 5.61 19.79 2.26
C GLU A 137 6.29 18.75 1.37
N THR A 138 6.37 17.50 1.81
CA THR A 138 6.61 16.33 0.94
C THR A 138 5.78 15.15 1.40
N ALA A 139 5.36 14.32 0.44
CA ALA A 139 4.83 13.02 0.74
C ALA A 139 5.93 12.06 1.22
N LEU A 140 5.59 11.27 2.22
CA LEU A 140 6.24 10.04 2.63
C LEU A 140 5.35 8.88 2.19
N LYS A 141 5.99 7.81 1.74
CA LYS A 141 5.34 6.54 1.47
C LYS A 141 5.88 5.48 2.41
N ILE A 142 4.99 4.64 2.91
CA ILE A 142 5.37 3.42 3.62
C ILE A 142 5.50 2.32 2.59
N LYS A 143 6.65 1.66 2.56
CA LYS A 143 6.85 0.47 1.74
C LYS A 143 7.58 -0.55 2.60
N LYS A 144 6.82 -1.51 3.12
CA LYS A 144 7.41 -2.68 3.76
C LYS A 144 8.06 -3.52 2.66
N ASN A 145 9.24 -4.09 2.93
CA ASN A 145 9.81 -5.07 2.03
C ASN A 145 9.34 -6.47 2.45
N PRO A 146 8.24 -7.01 1.90
CA PRO A 146 7.74 -8.32 2.30
C PRO A 146 8.71 -9.43 1.92
N LEU A 147 9.63 -9.23 0.96
CA LEU A 147 10.60 -10.26 0.59
C LEU A 147 11.51 -10.66 1.76
N SER A 148 11.71 -9.76 2.73
CA SER A 148 12.46 -10.04 3.96
C SER A 148 11.65 -10.75 5.05
N CYS A 149 10.32 -10.76 4.94
CA CYS A 149 9.38 -11.27 5.96
C CYS A 149 9.00 -12.74 5.72
N ILE A 150 10.00 -13.59 5.45
CA ILE A 150 9.82 -15.02 5.17
C ILE A 150 10.97 -15.82 5.78
N ASP A 151 10.69 -17.00 6.32
CA ASP A 151 11.71 -17.91 6.84
C ASP A 151 12.34 -18.79 5.75
N SER A 152 13.27 -19.67 6.13
CA SER A 152 13.98 -20.57 5.21
C SER A 152 13.06 -21.57 4.51
N ASP A 153 11.88 -21.83 5.05
CA ASP A 153 10.90 -22.78 4.51
C ASP A 153 9.83 -22.08 3.68
N GLY A 154 9.96 -20.77 3.46
CA GLY A 154 8.97 -20.02 2.70
C GLY A 154 7.72 -19.66 3.50
N VAL A 155 7.76 -19.69 4.84
CA VAL A 155 6.64 -19.30 5.70
C VAL A 155 6.78 -17.82 6.09
N VAL A 156 5.70 -17.05 5.96
CA VAL A 156 5.69 -15.62 6.30
C VAL A 156 5.90 -15.43 7.81
N THR A 157 6.77 -14.50 8.18
CA THR A 157 7.16 -14.25 9.58
C THR A 157 6.26 -13.26 10.30
N ASP A 158 5.42 -12.53 9.55
CA ASP A 158 4.44 -11.58 10.07
C ASP A 158 3.05 -11.84 9.45
N PRO A 159 2.39 -12.94 9.85
CA PRO A 159 1.12 -13.35 9.26
C PRO A 159 -0.05 -12.41 9.57
N ALA A 160 0.11 -11.52 10.56
CA ALA A 160 -0.91 -10.56 10.96
C ALA A 160 -0.86 -9.24 10.17
N ALA A 161 0.17 -9.00 9.37
CA ALA A 161 0.26 -7.81 8.53
C ALA A 161 -0.86 -7.79 7.49
N TYR A 162 -1.54 -6.65 7.33
CA TYR A 162 -2.59 -6.54 6.30
C TYR A 162 -2.04 -6.60 4.88
N ASP A 163 -0.78 -6.17 4.68
CA ASP A 163 -0.03 -6.27 3.44
C ASP A 163 0.81 -7.56 3.35
N VAL A 164 0.45 -8.62 4.09
CA VAL A 164 1.11 -9.93 3.98
C VAL A 164 0.93 -10.51 2.58
N LEU A 165 2.03 -10.74 1.86
CA LEU A 165 2.01 -11.38 0.55
C LEU A 165 2.04 -12.91 0.72
N VAL A 166 0.92 -13.55 0.36
CA VAL A 166 0.72 -15.01 0.35
C VAL A 166 0.50 -15.43 -1.11
N ASN A 167 1.25 -16.42 -1.56
CA ASN A 167 1.15 -16.98 -2.92
C ASN A 167 1.81 -18.37 -2.96
N LYS A 168 2.07 -18.91 -4.16
CA LYS A 168 2.66 -20.25 -4.34
C LYS A 168 4.03 -20.40 -3.69
N GLN A 169 4.77 -19.32 -3.47
CA GLN A 169 6.11 -19.32 -2.87
C GLN A 169 6.13 -18.85 -1.41
N ARG A 170 5.04 -18.28 -0.91
CA ARG A 170 4.96 -17.63 0.39
C ARG A 170 3.75 -18.14 1.17
N ARG A 171 4.01 -18.94 2.20
CA ARG A 171 3.02 -19.70 2.95
C ARG A 171 2.65 -19.03 4.27
N MET A 172 1.39 -19.12 4.65
CA MET A 172 0.92 -18.84 6.00
C MET A 172 1.33 -19.96 6.97
N PRO A 173 1.64 -19.65 8.24
CA PRO A 173 1.81 -20.65 9.28
C PRO A 173 0.55 -21.52 9.43
N ALA A 174 0.73 -22.82 9.64
CA ALA A 174 -0.37 -23.78 9.67
C ALA A 174 -1.33 -23.60 10.87
N ASP A 175 -0.83 -22.99 11.95
CA ASP A 175 -1.55 -22.71 13.19
C ASP A 175 -2.09 -21.27 13.26
N TYR A 176 -1.84 -20.45 12.24
CA TYR A 176 -2.29 -19.06 12.24
C TYR A 176 -3.81 -18.96 12.11
N VAL A 177 -4.41 -18.22 13.04
CA VAL A 177 -5.80 -17.78 13.00
C VAL A 177 -5.78 -16.27 13.29
N PRO A 178 -6.34 -15.43 12.41
CA PRO A 178 -6.40 -14.00 12.69
C PRO A 178 -7.18 -13.72 13.98
N PRO A 179 -6.66 -12.87 14.89
CA PRO A 179 -7.24 -12.65 16.20
C PRO A 179 -8.51 -11.78 16.19
N ASP A 180 -8.78 -11.13 15.05
CA ASP A 180 -9.81 -10.10 14.83
C ASP A 180 -10.83 -10.54 13.77
N LEU A 181 -11.03 -11.85 13.58
CA LEU A 181 -12.08 -12.38 12.72
C LEU A 181 -13.46 -12.04 13.27
N VAL A 182 -14.31 -11.51 12.40
CA VAL A 182 -15.72 -11.24 12.65
C VAL A 182 -16.56 -11.77 11.51
N ARG A 183 -17.82 -12.10 11.82
CA ARG A 183 -18.78 -12.49 10.80
C ARG A 183 -19.13 -11.27 9.96
N VAL A 184 -19.15 -11.43 8.64
CA VAL A 184 -19.54 -10.35 7.73
C VAL A 184 -21.03 -10.02 7.86
N GLU A 185 -21.38 -8.75 7.72
CA GLU A 185 -22.76 -8.25 7.82
C GLU A 185 -23.38 -7.96 6.44
N VAL A 186 -22.91 -8.67 5.41
CA VAL A 186 -23.47 -8.65 4.05
C VAL A 186 -24.25 -9.95 3.75
N PRO A 187 -25.09 -9.99 2.70
CA PRO A 187 -25.71 -11.23 2.25
C PRO A 187 -24.67 -12.32 1.94
N THR A 188 -24.86 -13.52 2.48
CA THR A 188 -23.95 -14.67 2.32
C THR A 188 -24.62 -15.82 1.56
N ILE A 189 -23.89 -16.48 0.67
CA ILE A 189 -24.39 -17.61 -0.14
C ILE A 189 -24.30 -18.95 0.60
N LEU A 190 -23.18 -19.19 1.28
CA LEU A 190 -22.91 -20.48 1.94
C LEU A 190 -23.31 -20.44 3.41
N SER A 191 -23.90 -21.54 3.90
CA SER A 191 -24.26 -21.70 5.31
C SER A 191 -23.09 -22.13 6.21
N PHE A 192 -21.94 -22.48 5.62
CA PHE A 192 -20.75 -22.85 6.35
C PHE A 192 -20.16 -21.61 7.04
N ASP A 193 -20.12 -21.63 8.37
CA ASP A 193 -19.89 -20.42 9.17
C ASP A 193 -18.49 -19.83 8.98
N GLU A 194 -17.45 -20.68 8.92
CA GLU A 194 -16.05 -20.26 8.80
C GLU A 194 -15.84 -19.30 7.61
N VAL A 195 -16.44 -19.60 6.46
CA VAL A 195 -16.29 -18.81 5.24
C VAL A 195 -17.11 -17.53 5.23
N ASN A 196 -17.91 -17.28 6.27
CA ASN A 196 -18.64 -16.02 6.44
C ASN A 196 -17.91 -15.04 7.37
N HIS A 197 -16.59 -15.20 7.52
CA HIS A 197 -15.75 -14.34 8.35
C HIS A 197 -14.69 -13.60 7.53
N LEU A 198 -14.37 -12.38 7.96
CA LEU A 198 -13.20 -11.62 7.55
C LEU A 198 -12.58 -10.98 8.80
N ARG A 199 -11.35 -10.49 8.70
CA ARG A 199 -10.81 -9.57 9.70
C ARG A 199 -11.66 -8.30 9.74
N GLN A 200 -11.84 -7.71 10.92
CA GLN A 200 -12.75 -6.57 11.15
C GLN A 200 -12.65 -5.47 10.07
N ALA A 201 -11.45 -4.97 9.80
CA ALA A 201 -11.26 -3.88 8.83
C ALA A 201 -11.70 -4.24 7.40
N ALA A 202 -11.45 -5.48 6.97
CA ALA A 202 -11.91 -5.98 5.67
C ALA A 202 -13.43 -6.23 5.66
N SER A 203 -14.01 -6.65 6.79
CA SER A 203 -15.46 -6.80 6.94
C SER A 203 -16.18 -5.45 6.81
N ASP A 204 -15.68 -4.43 7.50
CA ASP A 204 -16.25 -3.07 7.45
C ASP A 204 -16.19 -2.50 6.03
N ALA A 205 -15.04 -2.65 5.37
CA ALA A 205 -14.86 -2.26 3.97
C ALA A 205 -15.78 -3.02 3.01
N LEU A 206 -16.03 -4.32 3.25
CA LEU A 206 -16.92 -5.12 2.42
C LEU A 206 -18.37 -4.63 2.55
N ASN A 207 -18.81 -4.31 3.77
CA ASN A 207 -20.12 -3.72 4.03
C ASN A 207 -20.29 -2.40 3.28
N GLU A 208 -19.28 -1.51 3.33
CA GLU A 208 -19.29 -0.23 2.61
C GLU A 208 -19.35 -0.42 1.10
N MET A 209 -18.53 -1.32 0.55
CA MET A 209 -18.51 -1.60 -0.89
C MET A 209 -19.85 -2.15 -1.38
N PHE A 210 -20.46 -3.09 -0.65
CA PHE A 210 -21.76 -3.67 -1.03
C PHE A 210 -22.89 -2.64 -0.93
N ALA A 211 -22.86 -1.79 0.11
CA ALA A 211 -23.78 -0.68 0.23
C ALA A 211 -23.64 0.28 -0.95
N ALA A 212 -22.42 0.65 -1.32
CA ALA A 212 -22.15 1.53 -2.46
C ALA A 212 -22.64 0.93 -3.79
N ALA A 213 -22.36 -0.34 -4.06
CA ALA A 213 -22.85 -1.03 -5.26
C ALA A 213 -24.37 -0.95 -5.37
N ARG A 214 -25.06 -1.16 -4.25
CA ARG A 214 -26.52 -1.07 -4.16
C ARG A 214 -27.03 0.36 -4.33
N THR A 215 -26.42 1.35 -3.68
CA THR A 215 -26.92 2.73 -3.71
C THR A 215 -26.60 3.45 -5.01
N GLU A 216 -25.45 3.18 -5.62
CA GLU A 216 -24.99 3.86 -6.83
C GLU A 216 -25.63 3.26 -8.10
N LYS A 217 -25.90 1.95 -8.10
CA LYS A 217 -26.30 1.21 -9.30
C LYS A 217 -27.48 0.25 -9.12
N GLY A 218 -27.90 -0.01 -7.88
CA GLY A 218 -28.91 -1.04 -7.61
C GLY A 218 -28.35 -2.46 -7.70
N TYR A 219 -27.03 -2.63 -7.70
CA TYR A 219 -26.38 -3.93 -7.85
C TYR A 219 -26.43 -4.74 -6.55
N GLU A 220 -26.81 -6.00 -6.67
CA GLU A 220 -26.79 -6.98 -5.60
C GLU A 220 -25.51 -7.82 -5.69
N LEU A 221 -24.68 -7.72 -4.65
CA LEU A 221 -23.49 -8.53 -4.43
C LEU A 221 -23.71 -9.41 -3.20
N LEU A 222 -23.15 -10.61 -3.23
CA LEU A 222 -23.21 -11.56 -2.14
C LEU A 222 -21.81 -12.10 -1.83
N ALA A 223 -21.48 -12.23 -0.55
CA ALA A 223 -20.29 -12.91 -0.09
C ALA A 223 -20.48 -14.44 -0.26
N ARG A 224 -19.46 -15.12 -0.77
CA ARG A 224 -19.47 -16.56 -0.96
C ARG A 224 -18.45 -17.26 -0.08
N SER A 225 -17.21 -16.79 -0.07
CA SER A 225 -16.15 -17.43 0.72
C SER A 225 -15.06 -16.45 1.19
N GLY A 226 -15.08 -16.14 2.48
CA GLY A 226 -14.07 -15.37 3.22
C GLY A 226 -13.00 -16.26 3.84
N TYR A 227 -12.80 -16.17 5.15
CA TYR A 227 -11.77 -16.90 5.88
C TYR A 227 -11.86 -18.43 5.69
N ARG A 228 -10.70 -19.07 5.52
CA ARG A 228 -10.55 -20.53 5.53
C ARG A 228 -9.31 -20.90 6.32
N SER A 229 -9.45 -21.72 7.35
CA SER A 229 -8.32 -22.23 8.12
C SER A 229 -7.41 -23.13 7.28
N TYR A 230 -6.18 -23.33 7.75
CA TYR A 230 -5.25 -24.31 7.15
C TYR A 230 -5.90 -25.69 7.02
N LYS A 231 -6.60 -26.15 8.07
CA LYS A 231 -7.28 -27.45 8.07
C LYS A 231 -8.34 -27.54 6.98
N THR A 232 -9.15 -26.49 6.81
CA THR A 232 -10.13 -26.42 5.71
C THR A 232 -9.44 -26.43 4.35
N GLN A 233 -8.33 -25.72 4.20
CA GLN A 233 -7.55 -25.75 2.96
C GLN A 233 -6.97 -27.14 2.66
N VAL A 234 -6.47 -27.87 3.66
CA VAL A 234 -6.03 -29.27 3.51
C VAL A 234 -7.17 -30.15 3.00
N MET A 235 -8.34 -30.08 3.62
CA MET A 235 -9.48 -30.91 3.21
C MET A 235 -9.92 -30.63 1.77
N LEU A 236 -9.93 -29.35 1.36
CA LEU A 236 -10.28 -28.95 0.00
C LEU A 236 -9.22 -29.38 -1.02
N TYR A 237 -7.93 -29.23 -0.68
CA TYR A 237 -6.85 -29.64 -1.54
C TYR A 237 -6.84 -31.17 -1.74
N ASP A 238 -6.96 -31.94 -0.66
CA ASP A 238 -7.03 -33.41 -0.71
C ASP A 238 -8.21 -33.92 -1.55
N LEU A 239 -9.36 -33.23 -1.48
CA LEU A 239 -10.51 -33.55 -2.32
C LEU A 239 -10.19 -33.34 -3.81
N ASN A 240 -9.57 -32.22 -4.16
CA ASN A 240 -9.17 -31.93 -5.53
C ASN A 240 -8.08 -32.89 -6.04
N VAL A 241 -7.13 -33.29 -5.19
CA VAL A 241 -6.11 -34.29 -5.53
C VAL A 241 -6.75 -35.64 -5.84
N ARG A 242 -7.76 -36.05 -5.07
CA ARG A 242 -8.49 -37.31 -5.31
C ARG A 242 -9.28 -37.28 -6.62
N GLU A 243 -9.86 -36.15 -6.97
CA GLU A 243 -10.71 -36.01 -8.17
C GLU A 243 -9.90 -35.80 -9.44
N TYR A 244 -8.87 -34.95 -9.40
CA TYR A 244 -8.16 -34.46 -10.60
C TYR A 244 -6.69 -34.86 -10.66
N GLY A 245 -6.15 -35.46 -9.61
CA GLY A 245 -4.72 -35.71 -9.45
C GLY A 245 -3.94 -34.48 -8.96
N GLU A 246 -2.74 -34.72 -8.43
CA GLU A 246 -1.95 -33.70 -7.73
C GLU A 246 -1.53 -32.52 -8.61
N GLU A 247 -1.10 -32.78 -9.85
CA GLU A 247 -0.67 -31.73 -10.78
C GLU A 247 -1.81 -30.77 -11.11
N GLN A 248 -3.00 -31.30 -11.42
CA GLN A 248 -4.17 -30.49 -11.75
C GLN A 248 -4.70 -29.77 -10.50
N ALA A 249 -4.72 -30.45 -9.34
CA ALA A 249 -5.12 -29.85 -8.07
C ALA A 249 -4.24 -28.64 -7.70
N ALA A 250 -2.92 -28.73 -7.90
CA ALA A 250 -1.98 -27.64 -7.67
C ALA A 250 -2.16 -26.43 -8.62
N ARG A 251 -2.88 -26.59 -9.74
CA ARG A 251 -3.23 -25.50 -10.66
C ARG A 251 -4.52 -24.81 -10.28
N ILE A 252 -5.54 -25.57 -9.88
CA ILE A 252 -6.91 -25.05 -9.64
C ILE A 252 -7.21 -24.78 -8.16
N SER A 253 -6.31 -25.18 -7.26
CA SER A 253 -6.48 -25.02 -5.82
C SER A 253 -5.16 -24.68 -5.16
N ALA A 254 -5.20 -23.66 -4.29
CA ALA A 254 -4.05 -23.33 -3.45
C ALA A 254 -3.63 -24.54 -2.61
N GLN A 255 -2.32 -24.78 -2.50
CA GLN A 255 -1.80 -25.74 -1.53
C GLN A 255 -2.08 -25.22 -0.10
N PRO A 256 -2.13 -26.12 0.90
CA PRO A 256 -2.23 -25.70 2.30
C PRO A 256 -1.14 -24.70 2.67
N GLY A 257 -1.54 -23.55 3.20
CA GLY A 257 -0.64 -22.43 3.52
C GLY A 257 -0.51 -21.39 2.39
N THR A 258 -0.79 -21.70 1.13
CA THR A 258 -0.63 -20.74 0.01
C THR A 258 -1.94 -20.03 -0.38
N SER A 259 -2.99 -20.17 0.42
CA SER A 259 -4.30 -19.56 0.16
C SER A 259 -4.44 -18.23 0.89
N GLU A 260 -4.78 -17.15 0.17
CA GLU A 260 -5.03 -15.85 0.79
C GLU A 260 -6.24 -15.87 1.74
N HIS A 261 -7.19 -16.79 1.60
CA HIS A 261 -8.32 -16.92 2.54
C HIS A 261 -7.87 -17.19 3.98
N MET A 262 -6.68 -17.78 4.19
CA MET A 262 -6.12 -17.97 5.53
C MET A 262 -5.79 -16.65 6.23
N THR A 263 -5.60 -15.56 5.48
CA THR A 263 -5.34 -14.23 6.05
C THR A 263 -6.59 -13.60 6.67
N GLY A 264 -7.79 -14.07 6.29
CA GLY A 264 -9.05 -13.39 6.61
C GLY A 264 -9.22 -12.05 5.90
N LEU A 265 -8.42 -11.76 4.86
CA LEU A 265 -8.46 -10.53 4.06
C LEU A 265 -8.91 -10.78 2.62
N ALA A 266 -9.15 -12.04 2.26
CA ALA A 266 -9.66 -12.41 0.95
C ALA A 266 -11.15 -12.78 1.04
N MET A 267 -11.94 -12.30 0.10
CA MET A 267 -13.36 -12.62 -0.04
C MET A 267 -13.68 -12.95 -1.50
N ASP A 268 -14.19 -14.15 -1.72
CA ASP A 268 -14.88 -14.50 -2.96
C ASP A 268 -16.30 -13.93 -2.91
N ILE A 269 -16.67 -13.14 -3.91
CA ILE A 269 -18.02 -12.59 -4.06
C ILE A 269 -18.72 -13.14 -5.30
N SER A 270 -20.03 -12.95 -5.39
CA SER A 270 -20.81 -13.30 -6.57
C SER A 270 -22.06 -12.42 -6.68
N SER A 271 -22.80 -12.58 -7.77
CA SER A 271 -24.11 -11.95 -7.97
C SER A 271 -25.16 -12.99 -8.42
N PRO A 272 -26.46 -12.62 -8.40
CA PRO A 272 -27.53 -13.43 -9.00
C PRO A 272 -27.32 -13.72 -10.49
N GLU A 273 -26.71 -12.79 -11.24
CA GLU A 273 -26.49 -12.90 -12.71
C GLU A 273 -25.65 -14.12 -13.11
N VAL A 274 -24.76 -14.58 -12.23
CA VAL A 274 -23.95 -15.80 -12.44
C VAL A 274 -24.43 -16.97 -11.59
N ASN A 275 -25.70 -16.97 -11.17
CA ASN A 275 -26.30 -18.00 -10.31
C ASN A 275 -25.44 -18.29 -9.05
N TYR A 276 -24.86 -17.25 -8.47
CA TYR A 276 -24.04 -17.32 -7.26
C TYR A 276 -22.75 -18.17 -7.41
N GLN A 277 -22.29 -18.40 -8.65
CA GLN A 277 -21.10 -19.17 -8.96
C GLN A 277 -19.84 -18.29 -9.08
N LEU A 278 -18.70 -18.85 -8.68
CA LEU A 278 -17.39 -18.24 -8.93
C LEU A 278 -16.91 -18.64 -10.31
N THR A 279 -17.11 -17.76 -11.29
CA THR A 279 -16.77 -18.01 -12.69
C THR A 279 -16.23 -16.74 -13.35
N LYS A 280 -15.45 -16.90 -14.42
CA LYS A 280 -14.92 -15.76 -15.20
C LYS A 280 -16.04 -14.87 -15.74
N ALA A 281 -17.22 -15.44 -16.02
CA ALA A 281 -18.40 -14.71 -16.45
C ALA A 281 -18.86 -13.63 -15.45
N PHE A 282 -18.50 -13.74 -14.16
CA PHE A 282 -18.80 -12.67 -13.19
C PHE A 282 -18.18 -11.34 -13.63
N GLY A 283 -16.93 -11.37 -14.13
CA GLY A 283 -16.23 -10.18 -14.62
C GLY A 283 -16.84 -9.55 -15.86
N GLU A 284 -17.74 -10.26 -16.55
CA GLU A 284 -18.47 -9.76 -17.72
C GLU A 284 -19.85 -9.18 -17.35
N THR A 285 -20.33 -9.42 -16.12
CA THR A 285 -21.58 -8.84 -15.62
C THR A 285 -21.40 -7.36 -15.28
N GLU A 286 -22.50 -6.61 -15.24
CA GLU A 286 -22.47 -5.22 -14.80
C GLU A 286 -21.93 -5.08 -13.37
N GLN A 287 -22.25 -6.03 -12.48
CA GLN A 287 -21.76 -6.07 -11.11
C GLN A 287 -20.25 -6.30 -11.06
N GLY A 288 -19.73 -7.28 -11.82
CA GLY A 288 -18.29 -7.56 -11.86
C GLY A 288 -17.49 -6.41 -12.47
N LEU A 289 -18.00 -5.77 -13.53
CA LEU A 289 -17.39 -4.57 -14.11
C LEU A 289 -17.38 -3.40 -13.13
N TRP A 290 -18.47 -3.20 -12.37
CA TRP A 290 -18.50 -2.19 -11.31
C TRP A 290 -17.48 -2.51 -10.22
N VAL A 291 -17.39 -3.75 -9.76
CA VAL A 291 -16.40 -4.17 -8.76
C VAL A 291 -14.99 -3.93 -9.27
N ALA A 292 -14.65 -4.36 -10.49
CA ALA A 292 -13.33 -4.14 -11.07
C ALA A 292 -12.94 -2.66 -11.11
N ALA A 293 -13.90 -1.77 -11.40
CA ALA A 293 -13.68 -0.34 -11.47
C ALA A 293 -13.75 0.41 -10.12
N ASN A 294 -14.25 -0.22 -9.03
CA ASN A 294 -14.56 0.50 -7.78
C ASN A 294 -14.05 -0.17 -6.49
N ALA A 295 -13.67 -1.45 -6.52
CA ALA A 295 -13.23 -2.18 -5.32
C ALA A 295 -12.09 -1.47 -4.57
N HIS A 296 -11.18 -0.83 -5.32
CA HIS A 296 -10.02 -0.11 -4.77
C HIS A 296 -10.42 1.05 -3.85
N ARG A 297 -11.57 1.70 -4.09
CA ARG A 297 -12.11 2.80 -3.26
C ARG A 297 -12.34 2.36 -1.82
N PHE A 298 -12.56 1.07 -1.62
CA PHE A 298 -12.84 0.43 -0.33
C PHE A 298 -11.65 -0.41 0.17
N GLY A 299 -10.50 -0.34 -0.51
CA GLY A 299 -9.31 -1.08 -0.13
C GLY A 299 -9.21 -2.51 -0.66
N PHE A 300 -10.06 -2.90 -1.62
CA PHE A 300 -9.98 -4.20 -2.28
C PHE A 300 -9.35 -4.12 -3.67
N ILE A 301 -8.57 -5.13 -4.04
CA ILE A 301 -8.12 -5.34 -5.42
C ILE A 301 -8.74 -6.60 -5.99
N ILE A 302 -8.90 -6.66 -7.32
CA ILE A 302 -9.02 -7.95 -8.01
C ILE A 302 -7.66 -8.63 -7.93
N ARG A 303 -7.56 -9.67 -7.10
CA ARG A 303 -6.26 -10.24 -6.73
C ARG A 303 -5.53 -10.92 -7.88
N TYR A 304 -6.31 -11.58 -8.73
CA TYR A 304 -5.84 -12.36 -9.88
C TYR A 304 -6.47 -11.78 -11.15
N PRO A 305 -5.91 -10.70 -11.72
CA PRO A 305 -6.41 -10.07 -12.94
C PRO A 305 -6.04 -10.88 -14.20
N GLU A 306 -6.79 -10.66 -15.28
CA GLU A 306 -6.56 -11.31 -16.57
C GLU A 306 -5.20 -10.94 -17.18
N GLY A 307 -4.50 -11.92 -17.74
CA GLY A 307 -3.21 -11.72 -18.41
C GLY A 307 -2.01 -11.57 -17.47
N LYS A 308 -2.18 -11.86 -16.18
CA LYS A 308 -1.14 -11.78 -15.14
C LYS A 308 -0.85 -13.14 -14.48
N GLU A 309 -1.27 -14.23 -15.12
CA GLU A 309 -1.15 -15.61 -14.64
C GLU A 309 0.32 -16.01 -14.43
N ASP A 310 1.22 -15.57 -15.31
CA ASP A 310 2.67 -15.82 -15.19
C ASP A 310 3.31 -15.15 -13.96
N ILE A 311 2.64 -14.14 -13.39
CA ILE A 311 3.11 -13.39 -12.24
C ILE A 311 2.48 -13.93 -10.94
N THR A 312 1.14 -14.05 -10.92
CA THR A 312 0.41 -14.47 -9.71
C THR A 312 0.43 -15.98 -9.53
N GLY A 313 0.56 -16.74 -10.62
CA GLY A 313 0.42 -18.19 -10.66
C GLY A 313 -1.03 -18.69 -10.66
N TYR A 314 -2.03 -17.80 -10.74
CA TYR A 314 -3.45 -18.15 -10.75
C TYR A 314 -4.12 -17.59 -12.00
N ASP A 315 -5.10 -18.34 -12.53
CA ASP A 315 -5.98 -17.89 -13.61
C ASP A 315 -6.72 -16.60 -13.22
N TYR A 316 -7.27 -15.89 -14.21
CA TYR A 316 -8.19 -14.78 -13.95
C TYR A 316 -9.37 -15.19 -13.03
N GLU A 317 -9.48 -14.51 -11.89
CA GLU A 317 -10.54 -14.69 -10.89
C GLU A 317 -11.22 -13.34 -10.56
N PRO A 318 -12.18 -12.86 -11.38
CA PRO A 318 -12.85 -11.57 -11.15
C PRO A 318 -13.65 -11.48 -9.84
N TRP A 319 -13.92 -12.63 -9.22
CA TRP A 319 -14.67 -12.72 -7.97
C TRP A 319 -13.77 -12.60 -6.72
N HIS A 320 -12.46 -12.83 -6.85
CA HIS A 320 -11.55 -12.97 -5.72
C HIS A 320 -10.98 -11.61 -5.33
N LEU A 321 -11.48 -11.06 -4.24
CA LEU A 321 -11.05 -9.76 -3.73
C LEU A 321 -10.06 -9.93 -2.59
N ARG A 322 -8.96 -9.16 -2.65
CA ARG A 322 -7.98 -9.07 -1.56
C ARG A 322 -8.00 -7.67 -0.96
N TRP A 323 -8.28 -7.57 0.33
CA TRP A 323 -8.20 -6.31 1.07
C TRP A 323 -6.76 -5.96 1.44
N LEU A 324 -6.38 -4.72 1.17
CA LEU A 324 -5.06 -4.15 1.39
C LEU A 324 -5.12 -2.74 2.01
N GLY A 325 -6.31 -2.27 2.37
CA GLY A 325 -6.54 -0.86 2.74
C GLY A 325 -6.65 0.07 1.52
N PRO A 326 -7.34 1.21 1.66
CA PRO A 326 -7.72 2.06 0.53
C PRO A 326 -6.51 2.64 -0.23
N GLU A 327 -5.46 3.06 0.47
CA GLU A 327 -4.30 3.69 -0.18
C GLU A 327 -3.51 2.72 -1.05
N LEU A 328 -3.24 1.51 -0.55
CA LEU A 328 -2.49 0.50 -1.29
C LEU A 328 -3.31 -0.06 -2.46
N ALA A 329 -4.61 -0.31 -2.25
CA ALA A 329 -5.47 -0.80 -3.31
C ALA A 329 -5.62 0.23 -4.44
N GLU A 330 -5.76 1.52 -4.12
CA GLU A 330 -5.76 2.62 -5.08
C GLU A 330 -4.46 2.65 -5.89
N GLU A 331 -3.30 2.54 -5.23
CA GLU A 331 -2.01 2.56 -5.92
C GLU A 331 -1.84 1.37 -6.88
N ILE A 332 -2.21 0.16 -6.44
CA ILE A 332 -2.18 -1.05 -7.28
C ILE A 332 -3.11 -0.90 -8.48
N TYR A 333 -4.34 -0.42 -8.25
CA TYR A 333 -5.34 -0.21 -9.29
C TYR A 333 -4.90 0.84 -10.33
N THR A 334 -4.52 2.03 -9.89
CA THR A 334 -4.14 3.15 -10.77
C THR A 334 -2.91 2.84 -11.61
N ARG A 335 -1.97 2.05 -11.08
CA ARG A 335 -0.76 1.63 -11.78
C ARG A 335 -0.94 0.33 -12.59
N ASN A 336 -2.13 -0.28 -12.55
CA ASN A 336 -2.44 -1.55 -13.19
C ASN A 336 -1.44 -2.68 -12.84
N LEU A 337 -1.16 -2.81 -11.53
CA LEU A 337 -0.22 -3.79 -10.99
C LEU A 337 -0.97 -4.97 -10.39
N THR A 338 -0.27 -6.09 -10.28
CA THR A 338 -0.58 -7.14 -9.30
C THR A 338 0.00 -6.79 -7.93
N PHE A 339 -0.43 -7.52 -6.90
CA PHE A 339 0.15 -7.35 -5.56
C PHE A 339 1.64 -7.75 -5.53
N GLU A 340 2.03 -8.77 -6.31
CA GLU A 340 3.44 -9.14 -6.52
C GLU A 340 4.24 -7.99 -7.17
N GLU A 341 3.76 -7.44 -8.29
CA GLU A 341 4.46 -6.37 -9.00
C GLU A 341 4.63 -5.10 -8.17
N TYR A 342 3.74 -4.84 -7.22
CA TYR A 342 3.89 -3.70 -6.30
C TYR A 342 5.18 -3.78 -5.46
N PHE A 343 5.59 -4.99 -5.07
CA PHE A 343 6.79 -5.20 -4.24
C PHE A 343 8.05 -5.51 -5.04
N LEU A 344 7.92 -5.94 -6.30
CA LEU A 344 9.05 -6.25 -7.16
C LEU A 344 9.58 -5.02 -7.93
N ASN A 345 8.80 -3.94 -8.02
CA ASN A 345 9.14 -2.68 -8.70
C ASN A 345 9.45 -1.55 -7.73
#